data_AF-A0AAE3QVL1-F1
#
_entry.id   AF-A0AAE3QVL1-F1
#
_cell.length_a   1.000
_cell.length_b   1.000
_cell.length_c   1.000
_cell.angle_alpha   90.00
_cell.angle_beta   90.00
_cell.angle_gamma   90.00
#
_symmetry.space_group_name_H-M   'P 1'
#
loop_
_entity.id
_entity.type
_entity.pdbx_description
1 polymer ?
#
loop_
_entity_poly.entity_id
_entity_poly.type
_entity_poly.pdbx_seq_one_letter_code
_entity_poly.pdbx_strand_id
1 'polypeptide(L)'
;MAKEKKVTLSMEVTRDFTLSLEPVSGGLTMFYAFINGVKVIQSDATKKRTWSGKIPDAQVRIKIRVVGIDNASFKFGIDLPGTADDQSLTLKLQEGYYETEITL
;
A
#
# COMPACT_ATOMS: atom_id res chain seq x y z
N MET A 1 14.29 24.24 39.90
CA MET A 1 13.22 23.23 39.87
C MET A 1 12.69 23.14 38.45
N ALA A 2 13.14 22.16 37.66
CA ALA A 2 12.65 21.96 36.29
C ALA A 2 11.38 21.11 36.34
N LYS A 3 10.26 21.64 35.84
CA LYS A 3 9.00 20.90 35.72
C LYS A 3 9.18 19.85 34.62
N GLU A 4 9.16 18.58 34.99
CA GLU A 4 9.08 17.46 34.06
C GLU A 4 7.77 17.58 33.27
N LYS A 5 7.87 17.91 31.98
CA LYS A 5 6.76 17.79 31.04
C LYS A 5 6.47 16.30 30.87
N LYS A 6 5.39 15.81 31.49
CA LYS A 6 4.82 14.50 31.15
C LYS A 6 4.33 14.56 29.72
N VAL A 7 5.11 14.01 28.80
CA VAL A 7 4.68 13.72 27.44
C VAL A 7 3.80 12.48 27.53
N THR A 8 2.48 12.68 27.54
CA THR A 8 1.54 11.58 27.36
C THR A 8 1.61 11.18 25.89
N LEU A 9 2.40 10.16 25.57
CA LEU A 9 2.31 9.48 24.28
C LEU A 9 0.97 8.75 24.27
N SER A 10 -0.06 9.38 23.70
CA SER A 10 -1.29 8.69 23.34
C SER A 10 -0.91 7.56 22.40
N MET A 11 -0.99 6.31 22.88
CA MET A 11 -0.87 5.13 22.01
C MET A 11 -2.02 5.21 21.02
N GLU A 12 -1.72 5.59 19.77
CA GLU A 12 -2.67 5.44 18.69
C GLU A 12 -3.05 3.97 18.60
N VAL A 13 -4.36 3.69 18.62
CA VAL A 13 -4.85 2.33 18.37
C VAL A 13 -4.37 1.95 16.98
N THR A 14 -3.75 0.77 16.84
CA THR A 14 -3.24 0.27 15.56
C THR A 14 -3.92 -1.03 15.20
N ARG A 15 -4.14 -1.27 13.91
CA ARG A 15 -4.63 -2.54 13.36
C ARG A 15 -3.61 -3.15 12.42
N ASP A 16 -3.65 -4.47 12.29
CA ASP A 16 -2.85 -5.18 11.30
C ASP A 16 -3.38 -4.89 9.89
N PHE A 17 -2.48 -4.82 8.93
CA PHE A 17 -2.80 -4.52 7.54
C PHE A 17 -1.81 -5.19 6.61
N THR A 18 -2.33 -5.75 5.52
CA THR A 18 -1.53 -6.33 4.45
C THR A 18 -1.89 -5.67 3.12
N LEU A 19 -0.87 -5.28 2.37
CA LEU A 19 -0.97 -4.74 1.01
C LEU A 19 -0.21 -5.66 0.06
N SER A 20 -0.80 -5.94 -1.10
CA SER A 20 -0.14 -6.72 -2.15
C SER A 20 -0.26 -6.09 -3.54
N LEU A 21 0.79 -6.26 -4.33
CA LEU A 21 0.87 -5.91 -5.75
C LEU A 21 1.41 -7.10 -6.52
N GLU A 22 0.73 -7.50 -7.58
CA GLU A 22 1.04 -8.72 -8.34
C GLU A 22 0.98 -8.46 -9.84
N PRO A 23 2.02 -8.83 -10.63
CA PRO A 23 1.94 -8.74 -12.08
C PRO A 23 0.89 -9.73 -12.60
N VAL A 24 0.04 -9.30 -13.52
CA VAL A 24 -1.00 -10.15 -14.13
C VAL A 24 -0.66 -10.44 -15.59
N SER A 25 -0.36 -9.40 -16.38
CA SER A 25 0.00 -9.56 -17.79
C SER A 25 0.80 -8.37 -18.31
N GLY A 26 1.52 -8.58 -19.42
CA GLY A 26 2.40 -7.56 -20.00
C GLY A 26 3.72 -7.38 -19.24
N GLY A 27 4.53 -6.42 -19.68
CA GLY A 27 5.81 -6.10 -19.06
C GLY A 27 5.66 -5.02 -17.99
N LEU A 28 5.73 -5.40 -16.72
CA LEU A 28 5.85 -4.44 -15.62
C LEU A 28 7.33 -4.28 -15.24
N THR A 29 7.73 -3.05 -14.89
CA THR A 29 9.11 -2.72 -14.57
C THR A 29 9.27 -2.28 -13.12
N MET A 30 8.27 -1.60 -12.55
CA MET A 30 8.34 -1.15 -11.15
C MET A 30 6.99 -1.17 -10.44
N PHE A 31 7.02 -1.62 -9.19
CA PHE A 31 5.98 -1.42 -8.18
C PHE A 31 6.47 -0.49 -7.09
N TYR A 32 5.63 0.48 -6.74
CA TYR A 32 5.77 1.29 -5.53
C TYR A 32 4.45 1.32 -4.77
N ALA A 33 4.55 1.19 -3.44
CA ALA A 33 3.43 1.45 -2.54
C ALA A 33 3.90 2.32 -1.38
N PHE A 34 3.02 3.21 -0.95
CA PHE A 34 3.24 4.11 0.17
C PHE A 34 2.05 4.07 1.11
N ILE A 35 2.31 4.08 2.42
CA ILE A 35 1.30 4.19 3.47
C ILE A 35 1.63 5.45 4.27
N ASN A 36 0.69 6.39 4.32
CA ASN A 36 0.87 7.71 4.95
C ASN A 36 2.16 8.43 4.49
N GLY A 37 2.49 8.29 3.20
CA GLY A 37 3.69 8.86 2.60
C GLY A 37 4.98 8.06 2.82
N VAL A 38 4.97 7.03 3.67
CA VAL A 38 6.11 6.14 3.89
C VAL A 38 6.12 5.05 2.82
N LYS A 39 7.23 4.92 2.09
CA LYS A 39 7.40 3.89 1.06
C LYS A 39 7.54 2.52 1.71
N VAL A 40 6.62 1.61 1.40
CA VAL A 40 6.57 0.25 1.97
C VAL A 40 6.85 -0.85 0.94
N ILE A 41 6.65 -0.57 -0.35
CA ILE A 41 7.07 -1.44 -1.46
C ILE A 41 7.89 -0.63 -2.45
N GLN A 42 9.02 -1.18 -2.88
CA GLN A 42 9.77 -0.80 -4.07
C GLN A 42 10.35 -2.08 -4.69
N SER A 43 9.93 -2.43 -5.90
CA SER A 43 10.33 -3.67 -6.56
C SER A 43 10.31 -3.55 -8.07
N ASP A 44 11.08 -4.42 -8.72
CA ASP A 44 11.11 -4.73 -10.16
C ASP A 44 9.80 -5.28 -10.79
N ALA A 45 8.70 -5.40 -10.03
CA ALA A 45 7.39 -5.90 -10.49
C ALA A 45 7.38 -7.29 -11.19
N THR A 46 8.44 -8.10 -11.08
CA THR A 46 8.55 -9.41 -11.76
C THR A 46 7.74 -10.52 -11.10
N LYS A 47 7.33 -10.34 -9.84
CA LYS A 47 6.54 -11.29 -9.06
C LYS A 47 5.75 -10.55 -7.99
N LYS A 48 4.78 -11.23 -7.38
CA LYS A 48 3.98 -10.68 -6.27
C LYS A 48 4.87 -10.09 -5.17
N ARG A 49 4.46 -8.93 -4.68
CA ARG A 49 5.04 -8.24 -3.52
C ARG A 49 3.95 -8.02 -2.51
N THR A 50 4.27 -8.31 -1.26
CA THR A 50 3.39 -8.13 -0.12
C THR A 50 4.14 -7.34 0.93
N TRP A 51 3.47 -6.36 1.53
CA TRP A 51 3.89 -5.72 2.75
C TRP A 51 2.83 -5.99 3.82
N SER A 52 3.28 -6.36 5.01
CA SER A 52 2.42 -6.52 6.18
C SER A 52 2.99 -5.70 7.32
N GLY A 53 2.12 -5.03 8.06
CA GLY A 53 2.51 -4.20 9.18
C GLY A 53 1.30 -3.62 9.90
N LYS A 54 1.58 -2.70 10.82
CA LYS A 54 0.56 -2.01 11.59
C LYS A 54 0.28 -0.64 11.00
N ILE A 55 -0.99 -0.31 10.85
CA ILE A 55 -1.47 1.02 10.47
C ILE A 55 -2.32 1.60 11.60
N PRO A 56 -2.42 2.94 11.72
CA PRO A 56 -3.36 3.55 12.65
C PRO A 56 -4.79 3.03 12.41
N ASP A 57 -5.54 2.84 13.48
CA ASP A 57 -6.98 2.59 13.46
C ASP A 57 -7.73 3.92 13.30
N ALA A 58 -7.35 4.63 12.24
CA ALA A 58 -7.82 5.94 11.83
C ALA A 58 -7.68 6.04 10.31
N GLN A 59 -7.86 7.23 9.75
CA GLN A 59 -7.73 7.45 8.31
C GLN A 59 -6.30 7.16 7.83
N VAL A 60 -6.16 6.30 6.81
CA VAL A 60 -4.87 5.90 6.23
C VAL A 60 -4.86 6.18 4.73
N ARG A 61 -3.80 6.84 4.26
CA ARG A 61 -3.59 7.11 2.83
C ARG A 61 -2.66 6.07 2.23
N ILE A 62 -3.16 5.35 1.24
CA ILE A 62 -2.40 4.37 0.47
C ILE A 62 -2.20 4.92 -0.92
N LYS A 63 -0.94 5.06 -1.34
CA LYS A 63 -0.60 5.46 -2.71
C LYS A 63 0.11 4.32 -3.42
N ILE A 64 -0.29 4.05 -4.66
CA ILE A 64 0.30 3.02 -5.50
C ILE A 64 0.79 3.67 -6.78
N ARG A 65 2.00 3.28 -7.21
CA ARG A 65 2.53 3.60 -8.53
C ARG A 65 3.03 2.34 -9.19
N VAL A 66 2.65 2.15 -10.44
CA VAL A 66 3.11 1.05 -11.27
C VAL A 66 3.65 1.60 -12.58
N VAL A 67 4.82 1.11 -12.97
CA VAL A 67 5.45 1.44 -14.25
C VAL A 67 5.62 0.16 -15.04
N GLY A 68 5.42 0.24 -16.34
CA GLY A 68 5.53 -0.88 -17.25
C GLY A 68 5.43 -0.44 -18.70
N ILE A 69 4.99 -1.36 -19.55
CA ILE A 69 4.87 -1.19 -21.00
C ILE A 69 3.39 -1.23 -21.38
N ASP A 70 2.97 -0.30 -22.24
CA ASP A 70 1.64 -0.21 -22.83
C ASP A 70 0.52 -0.36 -21.76
N ASN A 71 -0.34 -1.37 -21.96
CA ASN A 71 -1.53 -1.62 -21.17
C ASN A 71 -1.34 -2.86 -20.27
N ALA A 72 -0.12 -3.08 -19.77
CA ALA A 72 0.16 -4.14 -18.82
C ALA A 72 -0.82 -4.11 -17.63
N SER A 73 -1.09 -5.27 -17.05
CA SER A 73 -2.07 -5.42 -15.99
C SER A 73 -1.41 -5.89 -14.70
N PHE A 74 -1.91 -5.39 -13.57
CA PHE A 74 -1.48 -5.80 -12.24
C PHE A 74 -2.68 -5.96 -11.32
N LYS A 75 -2.53 -6.76 -10.27
CA LYS A 75 -3.52 -6.92 -9.21
C LYS A 75 -3.04 -6.19 -7.97
N PHE A 76 -3.91 -5.36 -7.43
CA PHE A 76 -3.77 -4.74 -6.12
C PHE A 76 -4.68 -5.45 -5.13
N GLY A 77 -4.17 -5.74 -3.94
CA GLY A 77 -4.96 -6.35 -2.86
C GLY A 77 -4.68 -5.68 -1.52
N ILE A 78 -5.73 -5.54 -0.73
CA ILE A 78 -5.68 -5.13 0.68
C ILE A 78 -6.39 -6.17 1.53
N ASP A 79 -5.82 -6.40 2.71
CA ASP A 79 -6.38 -7.29 3.72
C ASP A 79 -6.26 -6.58 5.08
N LEU A 80 -7.39 -6.54 5.78
CA LEU A 80 -7.57 -6.05 7.14
C LEU A 80 -8.06 -7.23 7.99
N PRO A 81 -7.14 -7.96 8.66
CA PRO A 81 -7.49 -9.15 9.42
C PRO A 81 -8.59 -8.87 10.46
N GLY A 82 -9.61 -9.71 10.49
CA GLY A 82 -10.78 -9.54 11.36
C GLY A 82 -11.90 -8.69 10.76
N THR A 83 -11.71 -8.14 9.57
CA THR A 83 -12.80 -7.66 8.71
C THR A 83 -13.11 -8.71 7.64
N ALA A 84 -14.33 -8.76 7.13
CA ALA A 84 -14.76 -9.76 6.16
C ALA A 84 -14.31 -9.44 4.71
N ASP A 85 -13.53 -8.37 4.50
CA ASP A 85 -13.32 -7.76 3.20
C ASP A 85 -11.85 -7.82 2.76
N ASP A 86 -11.42 -8.99 2.30
CA ASP A 86 -10.27 -9.07 1.38
C ASP A 86 -10.66 -8.39 0.06
N GLN A 87 -10.18 -7.17 -0.15
CA GLN A 87 -10.47 -6.45 -1.38
C GLN A 87 -9.31 -6.59 -2.34
N SER A 88 -9.61 -7.01 -3.56
CA SER A 88 -8.62 -7.01 -4.64
C SER A 88 -9.21 -6.54 -5.95
N LEU A 89 -8.38 -5.80 -6.69
CA LEU A 89 -8.75 -5.15 -7.94
C LEU A 89 -7.65 -5.41 -8.98
N THR A 90 -8.04 -5.85 -10.16
CA THR A 90 -7.13 -5.93 -11.31
C THR A 90 -7.22 -4.64 -12.10
N LEU A 91 -6.08 -4.01 -12.31
CA LEU A 91 -5.94 -2.69 -12.90
C LEU A 91 -5.01 -2.77 -14.11
N LYS A 92 -5.22 -1.85 -15.06
CA LYS A 92 -4.41 -1.72 -16.27
C LYS A 92 -3.62 -0.42 -16.24
N LEU A 93 -2.40 -0.47 -16.75
CA LEU A 93 -1.62 0.73 -17.03
C LEU A 93 -2.28 1.54 -18.15
N GLN A 94 -2.09 2.85 -18.08
CA GLN A 94 -2.39 3.80 -19.14
C GLN A 94 -1.05 4.31 -19.66
N GLU A 95 -0.72 3.97 -20.90
CA GLU A 95 0.54 4.37 -21.56
C GLU A 95 1.79 4.02 -20.73
N GLY A 96 1.83 2.80 -20.17
CA GLY A 96 2.95 2.30 -19.37
C GLY A 96 3.00 2.83 -17.93
N TYR A 97 1.97 3.54 -17.47
CA TYR A 97 1.93 4.11 -16.13
C TYR A 97 0.57 3.93 -15.44
N TYR A 98 0.60 3.76 -14.12
CA TYR A 98 -0.59 3.86 -13.30
C TYR A 98 -0.25 4.47 -11.95
N GLU A 99 -1.07 5.42 -11.50
CA GLU A 99 -1.02 5.99 -10.16
C GLU A 99 -2.43 6.10 -9.59
N THR A 100 -2.58 5.74 -8.32
CA THR A 100 -3.81 5.98 -7.58
C THR A 100 -3.51 6.24 -6.11
N GLU A 101 -4.42 6.94 -5.45
CA GLU A 101 -4.42 7.15 -4.01
C GLU A 101 -5.78 6.72 -3.45
N ILE A 102 -5.74 5.91 -2.40
CA ILE A 102 -6.90 5.34 -1.72
C ILE A 102 -6.85 5.80 -0.27
N THR A 103 -8.00 6.20 0.24
CA THR A 103 -8.17 6.54 1.65
C THR A 103 -9.00 5.44 2.30
N LEU A 104 -8.40 4.79 3.31
CA LEU A 104 -9.06 3.83 4.18
C LEU A 104 -9.48 4.47 5.50
#